data_AF-A0A942P2I2-F1
#
_entry.id   AF-A0A942P2I2-F1
#
_cell.length_a   1.000
_cell.length_b   1.000
_cell.length_c   1.000
_cell.angle_alpha   90.00
_cell.angle_beta   90.00
_cell.angle_gamma   90.00
#
_symmetry.space_group_name_H-M   'P 1'
#
loop_
_entity.id
_entity.type
_entity.pdbx_description
1 polymer ?
#
loop_
_entity_poly.entity_id
_entity_poly.type
_entity_poly.pdbx_seq_one_letter_code
_entity_poly.pdbx_strand_id
1 'polypeptide(L)'
;MYVLLKFDDGTYDILIKADNIVTYPHEYQVLITQTVLDGIVGEETRIRLISNIEIVESFDNEYKAHARSISQLSLVLQTGKTVSGKG
;
A
#
# COMPACT_ATOMS: atom_id res chain seq x y z
N MET A 1 1.76 8.15 -3.39
CA MET A 1 2.16 7.00 -4.25
C MET A 1 2.24 5.77 -3.38
N TYR A 2 2.22 4.56 -3.94
CA TYR A 2 2.37 3.33 -3.17
C TYR A 2 3.30 2.32 -3.83
N VAL A 3 3.80 1.38 -3.04
CA VAL A 3 4.46 0.15 -3.47
C VAL A 3 3.75 -1.02 -2.78
N LEU A 4 3.49 -2.10 -3.52
CA LEU A 4 2.99 -3.36 -2.95
C LEU A 4 4.13 -4.38 -2.93
N LEU A 5 4.37 -4.97 -1.76
CA LEU A 5 5.27 -6.09 -1.57
C LEU A 5 4.43 -7.35 -1.44
N LYS A 6 4.54 -8.27 -2.39
CA LYS A 6 3.77 -9.52 -2.38
C LYS A 6 4.50 -10.60 -1.60
N PHE A 7 3.76 -11.31 -0.73
CA PHE A 7 4.22 -12.51 -0.04
C PHE A 7 3.73 -13.79 -0.73
N ASP A 8 4.37 -14.91 -0.37
CA ASP A 8 4.09 -16.24 -0.92
C ASP A 8 2.68 -16.74 -0.59
N ASP A 9 2.11 -16.29 0.52
CA ASP A 9 0.73 -16.59 0.94
C ASP A 9 -0.34 -15.81 0.14
N GLY A 10 0.09 -14.92 -0.76
CA GLY A 10 -0.78 -14.10 -1.60
C GLY A 10 -1.26 -12.81 -0.94
N THR A 11 -0.79 -12.50 0.27
CA THR A 11 -1.00 -11.20 0.92
C THR A 11 0.04 -10.17 0.48
N TYR A 12 -0.17 -8.93 0.91
CA TYR A 12 0.68 -7.80 0.57
C TYR A 12 0.98 -6.92 1.78
N ASP A 13 2.19 -6.39 1.79
CA ASP A 13 2.47 -5.15 2.52
C ASP A 13 2.36 -3.97 1.56
N ILE A 14 1.84 -2.85 2.08
CA ILE A 14 1.73 -1.61 1.31
C ILE A 14 2.55 -0.49 1.95
N LEU A 15 3.55 -0.02 1.20
CA LEU A 15 4.32 1.19 1.53
C LEU A 15 3.64 2.38 0.87
N ILE A 16 3.32 3.42 1.63
CA ILE A 16 2.59 4.59 1.15
C ILE A 16 3.39 5.86 1.42
N LYS A 17 3.70 6.60 0.35
CA LYS A 17 4.25 7.95 0.44
C LYS A 17 3.13 8.97 0.31
N ALA A 18 2.85 9.67 1.40
CA ALA A 18 1.79 10.67 1.52
C ALA A 18 2.27 11.90 2.31
N ASP A 19 2.89 12.85 1.61
CA ASP A 19 3.54 14.02 2.20
C ASP A 19 2.57 14.94 2.99
N ASN A 20 1.27 14.85 2.72
CA ASN A 20 0.23 15.66 3.32
C ASN A 20 -0.26 15.15 4.68
N ILE A 21 0.12 13.92 5.09
CA ILE A 21 -0.34 13.33 6.36
C ILE A 21 0.78 13.13 7.38
N VAL A 22 2.06 13.29 6.99
CA VAL A 22 3.21 13.02 7.87
C VAL A 22 3.24 13.91 9.13
N THR A 23 2.52 15.03 9.13
CA THR A 23 2.42 15.93 10.29
C THR A 23 1.41 15.48 11.35
N TYR A 24 0.54 14.52 11.03
CA TYR A 24 -0.40 13.95 12.00
C TYR A 24 0.29 12.90 12.88
N PRO A 25 -0.18 12.65 14.10
CA PRO A 25 0.20 11.47 14.87
C PRO A 25 0.08 10.18 14.06
N HIS A 26 0.99 9.24 14.27
CA HIS A 26 1.08 8.02 13.45
C HIS A 26 -0.24 7.23 13.41
N GLU A 27 -0.94 7.11 14.54
CA GLU A 27 -2.26 6.47 14.61
C GLU A 27 -3.29 7.10 13.65
N TYR A 28 -3.28 8.42 13.49
CA TYR A 28 -4.15 9.10 12.55
C TYR A 28 -3.68 8.95 11.10
N GLN A 29 -2.37 8.89 10.85
CA GLN A 29 -1.85 8.60 9.52
C GLN A 29 -2.34 7.23 9.04
N VAL A 30 -2.23 6.22 9.91
CA VAL A 30 -2.70 4.86 9.64
C VAL A 30 -4.20 4.84 9.42
N LEU A 31 -4.98 5.49 10.28
CA LEU A 31 -6.44 5.56 10.15
C LEU A 31 -6.88 6.23 8.83
N ILE A 32 -6.30 7.39 8.49
CA ILE A 32 -6.58 8.09 7.23
C ILE A 32 -6.24 7.19 6.04
N THR A 33 -5.09 6.53 6.10
CA THR A 33 -4.63 5.65 5.04
C THR A 33 -5.56 4.44 4.87
N GLN A 34 -5.95 3.80 5.96
CA GLN A 34 -6.94 2.72 5.98
C GLN A 34 -8.27 3.16 5.37
N THR A 35 -8.76 4.35 5.73
CA THR A 35 -10.01 4.92 5.19
C THR A 35 -9.91 5.11 3.68
N VAL A 36 -8.79 5.64 3.18
CA VAL A 36 -8.55 5.82 1.74
C VAL A 36 -8.49 4.47 1.03
N LEU A 37 -7.79 3.49 1.61
CA LEU A 37 -7.69 2.15 1.05
C LEU A 37 -9.07 1.49 0.95
N ASP A 38 -9.90 1.59 1.99
CA ASP A 38 -11.27 1.06 1.97
C ASP A 38 -12.12 1.65 0.86
N GLY A 39 -12.00 2.97 0.65
CA GLY A 39 -12.68 3.64 -0.45
C GLY A 39 -12.23 3.19 -1.84
N ILE A 40 -11.00 2.67 -1.98
CA ILE A 40 -10.43 2.24 -3.27
C ILE A 40 -10.67 0.76 -3.54
N VAL A 41 -10.44 -0.10 -2.54
CA VAL A 41 -10.43 -1.56 -2.71
C VAL A 41 -11.58 -2.27 -2.00
N GLY A 42 -12.30 -1.58 -1.12
CA GLY A 42 -13.27 -2.17 -0.19
C GLY A 42 -12.59 -2.69 1.08
N GLU A 43 -13.24 -2.46 2.22
CA GLU A 43 -12.75 -2.85 3.54
C GLU A 43 -12.42 -4.34 3.65
N GLU A 44 -13.32 -5.22 3.20
CA GLU A 44 -13.11 -6.68 3.24
C GLU A 44 -11.87 -7.09 2.44
N THR A 45 -11.66 -6.51 1.26
CA THR A 45 -10.49 -6.77 0.42
C THR A 45 -9.21 -6.30 1.10
N ARG A 46 -9.23 -5.09 1.69
CA ARG A 46 -8.09 -4.56 2.45
C ARG A 46 -7.73 -5.51 3.58
N ILE A 47 -8.69 -5.88 4.42
CA ILE A 47 -8.45 -6.78 5.57
C ILE A 47 -7.93 -8.14 5.12
N ARG A 48 -8.43 -8.68 4.00
CA ARG A 48 -8.02 -9.99 3.50
C ARG A 48 -6.64 -10.00 2.86
N LEU A 49 -6.25 -8.93 2.18
CA LEU A 49 -5.07 -8.92 1.31
C LEU A 49 -3.93 -8.05 1.80
N ILE A 50 -4.19 -7.02 2.60
CA ILE A 50 -3.16 -6.08 3.07
C ILE A 50 -2.84 -6.40 4.53
N SER A 51 -1.67 -7.00 4.74
CA SER A 51 -1.19 -7.45 6.05
C SER A 51 -0.62 -6.30 6.88
N ASN A 52 0.13 -5.40 6.23
CA ASN A 52 0.71 -4.22 6.87
C ASN A 52 0.57 -2.96 6.01
N ILE A 53 0.41 -1.82 6.68
CA ILE A 53 0.38 -0.49 6.07
C ILE A 53 1.50 0.33 6.70
N GLU A 54 2.47 0.72 5.89
CA GLU A 54 3.60 1.55 6.32
C GLU A 54 3.58 2.88 5.59
N ILE A 55 3.57 4.00 6.34
CA ILE A 55 3.69 5.33 5.76
C ILE A 55 5.16 5.73 5.76
N VAL A 56 5.71 6.01 4.58
CA VAL A 56 7.13 6.33 4.39
C VAL A 56 7.33 7.73 3.80
N GLU A 57 8.38 8.42 4.24
CA GLU A 57 8.77 9.71 3.66
C GLU A 57 9.36 9.56 2.26
N SER A 58 10.01 8.43 2.00
CA SER A 58 10.55 8.11 0.68
C SER A 58 10.61 6.59 0.50
N PHE A 59 10.55 6.13 -0.75
CA PHE A 59 10.80 4.73 -1.07
C PHE A 59 12.30 4.49 -1.20
N ASP A 60 12.77 3.37 -0.68
CA ASP A 60 14.12 2.90 -0.97
C ASP A 60 14.34 2.75 -2.47
N ASN A 61 15.59 2.89 -2.91
CA ASN A 61 15.94 2.91 -4.33
C ASN A 61 15.46 1.66 -5.08
N GLU A 62 15.46 0.51 -4.41
CA GLU A 62 14.96 -0.76 -4.95
C GLU A 62 13.45 -0.77 -5.22
N TYR A 63 12.67 0.03 -4.49
CA TYR A 63 11.22 0.09 -4.64
C TYR A 63 10.74 1.23 -5.54
N LYS A 64 11.59 2.23 -5.84
CA LYS A 64 11.22 3.42 -6.65
C LYS A 64 10.66 3.08 -8.03
N ALA A 65 11.22 2.07 -8.71
CA ALA A 65 10.76 1.64 -10.02
C ALA A 65 9.37 0.97 -10.00
N HIS A 66 8.89 0.59 -8.81
CA HIS A 66 7.62 -0.09 -8.59
C HIS A 66 6.55 0.82 -7.99
N ALA A 67 6.89 2.08 -7.71
CA ALA A 67 5.96 3.07 -7.19
C ALA A 67 4.85 3.37 -8.19
N ARG A 68 3.60 3.35 -7.72
CA ARG A 68 2.39 3.61 -8.51
C ARG A 68 1.50 4.66 -7.87
N SER A 69 0.59 5.20 -8.67
CA SER A 69 -0.49 6.06 -8.15
C SER A 69 -1.48 5.21 -7.37
N ILE A 70 -1.89 5.65 -6.17
CA ILE A 70 -2.86 4.93 -5.32
C ILE A 70 -4.19 4.63 -6.04
N SER A 71 -4.56 5.47 -7.02
CA SER A 71 -5.74 5.24 -7.87
C SER A 71 -5.69 3.97 -8.71
N GLN A 72 -4.51 3.37 -8.90
CA GLN A 72 -4.33 2.12 -9.66
C GLN A 72 -4.43 0.86 -8.79
N LEU A 73 -4.57 1.01 -7.47
CA LEU A 73 -4.48 -0.10 -6.52
C LEU A 73 -5.54 -1.18 -6.77
N SER A 74 -6.81 -0.78 -6.96
CA SER A 74 -7.92 -1.72 -7.22
C SER A 74 -7.66 -2.57 -8.46
N LEU A 75 -7.19 -1.95 -9.55
CA LEU A 75 -6.83 -2.65 -10.78
C LEU A 75 -5.69 -3.66 -10.56
N VAL A 76 -4.66 -3.29 -9.78
CA VAL A 76 -3.53 -4.18 -9.51
C VAL A 76 -3.95 -5.40 -8.69
N LEU A 77 -4.76 -5.20 -7.65
CA LEU A 77 -5.26 -6.30 -6.82
C LEU A 77 -6.19 -7.24 -7.59
N GLN A 78 -6.96 -6.72 -8.56
CA GLN A 78 -7.83 -7.53 -9.42
C GLN A 78 -7.06 -8.30 -10.50
N THR A 79 -5.96 -7.74 -11.01
CA THR A 79 -5.20 -8.33 -12.14
C THR A 79 -4.03 -9.21 -11.71
N GLY A 80 -3.64 -9.20 -10.42
CA GLY A 80 -2.54 -10.02 -9.89
C GLY A 80 -1.15 -9.67 -10.44
N LYS A 81 -1.00 -8.59 -11.22
CA LYS A 81 0.30 -8.11 -11.73
C LYS A 81 1.05 -7.37 -10.62
N THR A 82 1.63 -8.11 -9.71
CA THR A 82 2.45 -7.60 -8.60
C THR A 82 3.91 -7.99 -8.79
N VAL A 83 4.79 -7.18 -8.21
CA VAL A 83 6.25 -7.33 -8.29
C VAL A 83 6.64 -8.31 -7.18
N SER A 84 7.37 -9.37 -7.52
CA SER A 84 7.85 -10.34 -6.54
C SER A 84 8.85 -9.66 -5.61
N GLY A 85 8.54 -9.60 -4.31
CA GLY A 85 9.58 -9.46 -3.29
C GLY A 85 10.44 -10.71 -3.34
N LYS A 86 11.77 -10.57 -3.35
CA LYS A 86 12.65 -11.73 -3.16
C LYS A 86 12.58 -12.10 -1.69
N GLY A 87 12.34 -13.39 -1.41
CA GLY A 87 12.25 -13.96 -0.07
C GLY A 87 13.57 -14.08 0.66
#